data_AF-A0A5M5BVQ2-F1
#
_entry.id   AF-A0A5M5BVQ2-F1
#
_cell.length_a   1.000
_cell.length_b   1.000
_cell.length_c   1.000
_cell.angle_alpha   90.00
_cell.angle_beta   90.00
_cell.angle_gamma   90.00
#
_symmetry.space_group_name_H-M   'P 1'
#
loop_
_entity.id
_entity.type
_entity.pdbx_description
1 polymer ?
#
loop_
_entity_poly.entity_id
_entity_poly.type
_entity_poly.pdbx_seq_one_letter_code
_entity_poly.pdbx_strand_id
1 'polypeptide(L)'
;MVGVTGSMGPFFCEFTLNGDLLPANYPATYAHELAHLLGITSEAEANFYAYQVCTRSQAMGIRFSGYFSVLGHVLGNAKRLLSEEEYTKLFQRIRPEIIELAKNNQAYWAAKYSPVVGAVQDWIYDLYLKGNKIESGRQNYSEVVGLLISYQEWKKMN
;
A
#
# COMPACT_ATOMS: atom_id res chain seq x y z
N MET A 1 -2.05 10.30 -16.91
CA MET A 1 -2.80 9.25 -16.19
C MET A 1 -3.13 9.81 -14.82
N VAL A 2 -4.40 9.80 -14.46
CA VAL A 2 -4.96 10.63 -13.38
C VAL A 2 -4.78 9.88 -12.06
N GLY A 3 -4.00 10.38 -11.10
CA GLY A 3 -3.95 10.03 -9.65
C GLY A 3 -3.81 8.56 -9.19
N VAL A 4 -4.01 7.59 -10.07
CA VAL A 4 -3.99 6.15 -9.82
C VAL A 4 -2.63 5.63 -10.27
N THR A 5 -1.99 4.83 -9.41
CA THR A 5 -0.67 4.24 -9.64
C THR A 5 -0.70 3.04 -10.60
N GLY A 6 -1.82 2.33 -10.67
CA GLY A 6 -2.09 1.23 -11.58
C GLY A 6 -3.57 0.81 -11.55
N SER A 7 -4.01 0.01 -12.51
CA SER A 7 -5.36 -0.55 -12.49
C SER A 7 -5.43 -1.90 -13.18
N MET A 8 -6.31 -2.78 -12.69
CA MET A 8 -6.58 -4.09 -13.28
C MET A 8 -7.92 -4.07 -14.04
N GLY A 9 -7.89 -4.46 -15.32
CA GLY A 9 -9.07 -4.64 -16.16
C GLY A 9 -9.57 -6.08 -16.07
N PRO A 10 -10.75 -6.36 -15.49
CA PRO A 10 -11.18 -7.74 -15.21
C PRO A 10 -11.55 -8.56 -16.46
N PHE A 11 -11.69 -7.92 -17.62
CA PHE A 11 -12.15 -8.58 -18.85
C PHE A 11 -11.01 -9.01 -19.79
N PHE A 12 -9.82 -8.44 -19.65
CA PHE A 12 -8.69 -8.70 -20.56
C PHE A 12 -7.48 -9.34 -19.89
N CYS A 13 -7.53 -9.58 -18.57
CA CYS A 13 -6.37 -10.07 -17.81
C CYS A 13 -5.13 -9.17 -18.01
N GLU A 14 -5.35 -7.87 -18.13
CA GLU A 14 -4.31 -6.86 -18.26
C GLU A 14 -4.35 -5.94 -17.05
N PHE A 15 -3.18 -5.63 -16.52
CA PHE A 15 -3.03 -4.52 -15.59
C PHE A 15 -2.17 -3.43 -16.22
N THR A 16 -2.49 -2.19 -15.90
CA THR A 16 -1.75 -1.03 -16.36
C THR A 16 -1.00 -0.40 -15.20
N LEU A 17 0.18 0.14 -15.50
CA LEU A 17 0.94 0.94 -14.55
C LEU A 17 1.01 2.38 -15.03
N ASN A 18 0.97 3.30 -14.08
CA ASN A 18 1.16 4.70 -14.37
C ASN A 18 2.59 4.97 -14.82
N GLY A 19 2.76 5.50 -16.04
CA GLY A 19 4.06 5.89 -16.58
C GLY A 19 4.78 6.94 -15.75
N ASP A 20 4.06 7.66 -14.88
CA ASP A 20 4.61 8.63 -13.94
C ASP A 20 5.11 8.02 -12.61
N LEU A 21 5.07 6.69 -12.46
CA LEU A 21 5.53 6.01 -11.25
C LEU A 21 6.99 6.38 -10.94
N LEU A 22 7.24 6.81 -9.70
CA LEU A 22 8.61 7.01 -9.25
C LEU A 22 9.29 5.64 -9.06
N PRO A 23 10.62 5.54 -9.25
CA PRO A 23 11.35 4.28 -9.14
C PRO A 23 11.14 3.53 -7.81
N ALA A 24 10.93 4.27 -6.70
CA ALA A 24 10.67 3.68 -5.39
C ALA A 24 9.28 3.04 -5.26
N ASN A 25 8.30 3.47 -6.07
CA ASN A 25 6.94 2.89 -6.05
C ASN A 25 6.83 1.70 -7.02
N TYR A 26 7.56 1.75 -8.14
CA TYR A 26 7.31 0.89 -9.29
C TYR A 26 7.27 -0.61 -8.97
N PRO A 27 8.27 -1.23 -8.32
CA PRO A 27 8.22 -2.67 -8.06
C PRO A 27 7.03 -3.12 -7.19
N ALA A 28 6.73 -2.37 -6.13
CA ALA A 28 5.61 -2.70 -5.25
C ALA A 28 4.25 -2.49 -5.95
N THR A 29 4.09 -1.41 -6.72
CA THR A 29 2.88 -1.20 -7.53
C THR A 29 2.72 -2.30 -8.57
N TYR A 30 3.79 -2.69 -9.26
CA TYR A 30 3.75 -3.82 -10.21
C TYR A 30 3.27 -5.11 -9.52
N ALA A 31 3.87 -5.45 -8.38
CA ALA A 31 3.51 -6.67 -7.65
C ALA A 31 2.08 -6.63 -7.10
N HIS A 32 1.59 -5.44 -6.72
CA HIS A 32 0.23 -5.20 -6.27
C HIS A 32 -0.77 -5.43 -7.40
N GLU A 33 -0.58 -4.80 -8.55
CA GLU A 33 -1.46 -4.99 -9.71
C GLU A 33 -1.41 -6.43 -10.26
N LEU A 34 -0.24 -7.07 -10.19
CA LEU A 34 -0.10 -8.49 -10.50
C LEU A 34 -0.90 -9.37 -9.53
N ALA A 35 -0.98 -9.01 -8.24
CA ALA A 35 -1.82 -9.73 -7.28
C ALA A 35 -3.30 -9.64 -7.68
N HIS A 36 -3.77 -8.46 -8.10
CA HIS A 36 -5.11 -8.29 -8.66
C HIS A 36 -5.33 -9.13 -9.91
N LEU A 37 -4.37 -9.15 -10.83
CA LEU A 37 -4.42 -10.00 -12.01
C LEU A 37 -4.56 -11.50 -11.64
N LEU A 38 -3.90 -11.95 -10.58
CA LEU A 38 -3.97 -13.31 -10.08
C LEU A 38 -5.23 -13.62 -9.26
N GLY A 39 -6.19 -12.70 -9.20
CA GLY A 39 -7.50 -12.90 -8.59
C GLY A 39 -7.59 -12.48 -7.11
N ILE A 40 -6.58 -11.81 -6.56
CA ILE A 40 -6.67 -11.22 -5.22
C ILE A 40 -7.42 -9.90 -5.34
N THR A 41 -8.67 -9.87 -4.91
CA THR A 41 -9.52 -8.68 -5.09
C THR A 41 -9.42 -7.68 -3.93
N SER A 42 -8.93 -8.11 -2.76
CA SER A 42 -8.73 -7.23 -1.62
C SER A 42 -7.47 -6.36 -1.79
N GLU A 43 -7.63 -5.04 -1.73
CA GLU A 43 -6.53 -4.07 -1.71
C GLU A 43 -5.52 -4.34 -0.59
N ALA A 44 -6.02 -4.73 0.58
CA ALA A 44 -5.19 -5.03 1.74
C ALA A 44 -4.34 -6.26 1.51
N GLU A 45 -4.94 -7.31 0.94
CA GLU A 45 -4.23 -8.53 0.56
C GLU A 45 -3.25 -8.26 -0.57
N ALA A 46 -3.64 -7.53 -1.63
CA ALA A 46 -2.75 -7.15 -2.73
C ALA A 46 -1.52 -6.38 -2.24
N ASN A 47 -1.70 -5.41 -1.34
CA ASN A 47 -0.60 -4.71 -0.67
C ASN A 47 0.27 -5.65 0.18
N PHE A 48 -0.34 -6.60 0.89
CA PHE A 48 0.39 -7.61 1.65
C PHE A 48 1.21 -8.53 0.73
N TYR A 49 0.65 -9.00 -0.38
CA TYR A 49 1.36 -9.81 -1.37
C TYR A 49 2.51 -9.04 -2.01
N ALA A 50 2.29 -7.78 -2.40
CA ALA A 50 3.33 -6.91 -2.92
C ALA A 50 4.49 -6.75 -1.92
N TYR A 51 4.18 -6.47 -0.65
CA TYR A 51 5.18 -6.43 0.42
C TYR A 51 5.97 -7.75 0.51
N GLN A 52 5.26 -8.89 0.52
CA GLN A 52 5.88 -10.19 0.69
C GLN A 52 6.81 -10.57 -0.46
N VAL A 53 6.38 -10.34 -1.70
CA VAL A 53 7.18 -10.62 -2.89
C VAL A 53 8.40 -9.70 -2.95
N CYS A 54 8.18 -8.40 -2.79
CA CYS A 54 9.25 -7.41 -2.92
C CYS A 54 10.33 -7.58 -1.83
N THR A 55 9.93 -7.76 -0.56
CA THR A 55 10.90 -7.88 0.56
C THR A 55 11.76 -9.14 0.53
N ARG A 56 11.36 -10.17 -0.22
CA ARG A 56 12.14 -11.40 -0.43
C ARG A 56 13.10 -11.31 -1.62
N SER A 57 12.99 -10.26 -2.45
CA SER A 57 13.86 -10.08 -3.61
C SER A 57 15.31 -9.85 -3.19
N GLN A 58 16.26 -10.41 -3.94
CA GLN A 58 17.69 -10.14 -3.74
C GLN A 58 18.09 -8.75 -4.25
N ALA A 59 17.33 -8.17 -5.18
CA ALA A 59 17.57 -6.83 -5.70
C ALA A 59 17.18 -5.77 -4.65
N MET A 60 18.15 -4.98 -4.20
CA MET A 60 17.94 -4.00 -3.13
C MET A 60 16.84 -2.97 -3.45
N GLY A 61 16.75 -2.51 -4.71
CA GLY A 61 15.72 -1.56 -5.13
C GLY A 61 14.29 -2.12 -5.03
N ILE A 62 14.10 -3.39 -5.41
CA ILE A 62 12.81 -4.08 -5.30
C ILE A 62 12.46 -4.26 -3.81
N ARG A 63 13.43 -4.70 -3.01
CA ARG A 63 13.27 -4.89 -1.57
C ARG A 63 12.87 -3.59 -0.87
N PHE A 64 13.55 -2.51 -1.21
CA PHE A 64 13.25 -1.18 -0.70
C PHE A 64 11.83 -0.73 -1.06
N SER A 65 11.43 -0.91 -2.32
CA SER A 65 10.07 -0.59 -2.77
C SER A 65 9.00 -1.30 -1.95
N GLY A 66 9.21 -2.59 -1.63
CA GLY A 66 8.30 -3.35 -0.77
C GLY A 66 8.17 -2.80 0.66
N TYR A 67 9.26 -2.37 1.28
CA TYR A 67 9.20 -1.70 2.58
C TYR A 67 8.57 -0.31 2.50
N PHE A 68 8.89 0.43 1.43
CA PHE A 68 8.44 1.80 1.24
C PHE A 68 6.92 1.88 1.00
N SER A 69 6.33 0.93 0.27
CA SER A 69 4.90 0.90 -0.02
C SER A 69 4.03 0.81 1.23
N VAL A 70 4.50 0.12 2.28
CA VAL A 70 3.75 -0.04 3.54
C VAL A 70 4.11 0.99 4.61
N LEU A 71 5.15 1.81 4.39
CA LEU A 71 5.68 2.74 5.39
C LEU A 71 4.62 3.73 5.90
N GLY A 72 3.84 4.31 4.98
CA GLY A 72 2.77 5.26 5.32
C GLY A 72 1.67 4.61 6.17
N HIS A 73 1.28 3.38 5.83
CA HIS A 73 0.29 2.62 6.59
C HIS A 73 0.78 2.31 8.01
N VAL A 74 2.03 1.87 8.15
CA VAL A 74 2.64 1.57 9.45
C VAL A 74 2.75 2.82 10.31
N LEU A 75 3.28 3.92 9.77
CA LEU A 75 3.41 5.19 10.51
C LEU A 75 2.07 5.78 10.91
N GLY A 76 1.08 5.73 10.00
CA GLY A 76 -0.28 6.19 10.30
C GLY A 76 -0.94 5.38 11.42
N ASN A 77 -0.78 4.05 11.41
CA ASN A 77 -1.30 3.19 12.48
C ASN A 77 -0.54 3.42 13.80
N ALA A 78 0.79 3.51 13.76
CA ALA A 78 1.61 3.78 14.94
C ALA A 78 1.24 5.10 15.61
N LYS A 79 1.05 6.17 14.83
CA LYS A 79 0.64 7.50 15.36
C LYS A 79 -0.71 7.47 16.07
N ARG A 80 -1.62 6.59 15.65
CA ARG A 80 -2.96 6.46 16.24
C ARG A 80 -2.95 5.65 17.54
N LEU A 81 -2.01 4.71 17.68
CA LEU A 81 -2.00 3.71 18.76
C LEU A 81 -1.00 4.00 19.86
N LEU A 82 0.14 4.61 19.52
CA LEU A 82 1.21 4.91 20.47
C LEU A 82 0.99 6.27 21.13
N SER A 83 1.54 6.44 22.33
CA SER A 83 1.70 7.78 22.91
C SER A 83 2.61 8.66 22.04
N GLU A 84 2.53 9.97 22.20
CA GLU A 84 3.37 10.92 21.46
C GLU A 84 4.87 10.66 21.67
N GLU A 85 5.28 10.31 22.89
CA GLU A 85 6.66 9.98 23.22
C GLU A 85 7.14 8.71 22.51
N GLU A 86 6.32 7.64 22.55
CA GLU A 86 6.64 6.37 21.88
C GLU A 86 6.68 6.52 20.36
N TYR A 87 5.73 7.24 19.78
CA TYR A 87 5.73 7.54 18.35
C TYR A 87 6.95 8.35 17.95
N THR A 88 7.34 9.36 18.74
CA THR A 88 8.53 10.18 18.47
C THR A 88 9.80 9.33 18.49
N LYS A 89 9.95 8.45 19.49
CA LYS A 89 11.07 7.51 19.55
C LYS A 89 11.09 6.57 18.35
N LEU A 90 9.94 6.03 17.94
CA LEU A 90 9.83 5.20 16.73
C LEU A 90 10.24 5.97 15.47
N PHE A 91 9.70 7.17 15.29
CA PHE A 91 9.92 8.01 14.12
C PHE A 91 11.40 8.40 13.98
N GLN A 92 12.08 8.71 15.08
CA GLN A 92 13.51 9.03 15.11
C GLN A 92 14.43 7.86 14.73
N ARG A 93 13.93 6.61 14.74
CA ARG A 93 14.69 5.44 14.26
C ARG A 93 14.74 5.35 12.74
N ILE A 94 13.93 6.13 12.03
CA ILE A 94 13.89 6.15 10.57
C ILE A 94 14.93 7.16 10.08
N ARG A 95 15.74 6.73 9.12
CA ARG A 95 16.74 7.59 8.46
C ARG A 95 16.05 8.83 7.86
N PRO A 96 16.55 10.06 8.12
CA PRO A 96 15.88 11.30 7.70
C PRO A 96 15.67 11.39 6.18
N GLU A 97 16.58 10.85 5.37
CA GLU A 97 16.47 10.77 3.91
C GLU A 97 15.28 9.91 3.44
N ILE A 98 14.85 8.92 4.22
CA ILE A 98 13.65 8.11 3.90
C ILE A 98 12.39 8.90 4.21
N ILE A 99 12.40 9.69 5.28
CA ILE A 99 11.31 10.61 5.62
C ILE A 99 11.17 11.69 4.56
N GLU A 100 12.29 12.27 4.12
CA GLU A 100 12.30 13.26 3.04
C GLU A 100 11.80 12.66 1.73
N LEU A 101 12.24 11.45 1.35
CA LEU A 101 11.72 10.73 0.20
C LEU A 101 10.21 10.50 0.30
N ALA A 102 9.70 10.09 1.47
CA ALA A 102 8.27 9.89 1.68
C ALA A 102 7.47 11.19 1.51
N LYS A 103 7.98 12.31 2.04
CA LYS A 103 7.36 13.64 1.87
C LYS A 103 7.36 14.08 0.41
N ASN A 104 8.48 13.92 -0.29
CA ASN A 104 8.60 14.27 -1.71
C ASN A 104 7.68 13.40 -2.57
N ASN A 105 7.59 12.10 -2.28
CA ASN A 105 6.67 11.18 -2.91
C ASN A 105 5.21 11.62 -2.71
N GLN A 106 4.83 11.95 -1.47
CA GLN A 106 3.49 12.45 -1.17
C GLN A 106 3.16 13.74 -1.93
N ALA A 107 4.08 14.71 -1.93
CA ALA A 107 3.90 15.97 -2.63
C ALA A 107 3.78 15.78 -4.16
N TYR A 108 4.60 14.89 -4.74
CA TYR A 108 4.56 14.55 -6.16
C TYR A 108 3.20 13.99 -6.58
N TRP A 109 2.66 13.02 -5.82
CA TRP A 109 1.36 12.44 -6.12
C TRP A 109 0.20 13.41 -5.82
N ALA A 110 0.30 14.21 -4.76
CA ALA A 110 -0.70 15.24 -4.45
C ALA A 110 -0.81 16.28 -5.58
N ALA A 111 0.30 16.69 -6.19
CA ALA A 111 0.31 17.61 -7.32
C ALA A 111 -0.30 17.03 -8.61
N LYS A 112 -0.33 15.69 -8.75
CA LYS A 112 -0.91 14.96 -9.89
C LYS A 112 -2.34 14.46 -9.64
N TYR A 113 -2.81 14.58 -8.40
CA TYR A 113 -4.14 14.15 -8.00
C TYR A 113 -5.19 15.11 -8.56
N SER A 114 -6.18 14.58 -9.27
CA SER A 114 -7.37 15.33 -9.69
C SER A 114 -8.57 14.84 -8.86
N PRO A 115 -9.44 15.73 -8.32
CA PRO A 115 -10.61 15.36 -7.51
C PRO A 115 -11.54 14.32 -8.16
N VAL A 116 -11.54 14.25 -9.49
CA VAL A 116 -12.35 13.31 -10.28
C VAL A 116 -11.87 11.85 -10.13
N VAL A 117 -10.60 11.64 -9.80
CA VAL A 117 -10.00 10.29 -9.66
C VAL A 117 -10.40 9.61 -8.37
N GLY A 118 -10.39 10.39 -7.27
CA GLY A 118 -10.86 9.92 -5.98
C GLY A 118 -12.29 9.42 -6.06
N ALA A 119 -13.15 10.18 -6.76
CA ALA A 119 -14.55 9.78 -6.96
C ALA A 119 -14.71 8.46 -7.75
N VAL A 120 -13.80 8.14 -8.67
CA VAL A 120 -13.83 6.88 -9.43
C VAL A 120 -13.29 5.72 -8.60
N GLN A 121 -12.20 5.90 -7.86
CA GLN A 121 -11.69 4.87 -6.94
C GLN A 121 -12.68 4.57 -5.82
N ASP A 122 -13.26 5.60 -5.21
CA ASP A 122 -14.31 5.46 -4.20
C ASP A 122 -15.53 4.72 -4.76
N TRP A 123 -15.93 4.99 -6.02
CA TRP A 123 -17.03 4.29 -6.67
C TRP A 123 -16.72 2.80 -6.94
N ILE A 124 -15.52 2.48 -7.42
CA ILE A 124 -15.09 1.08 -7.64
C ILE A 124 -15.01 0.33 -6.30
N TYR A 125 -14.45 0.97 -5.28
CA TYR A 125 -14.33 0.44 -3.92
C TYR A 125 -15.72 0.19 -3.29
N ASP A 126 -16.65 1.13 -3.44
CA ASP A 126 -18.04 0.98 -3.00
C ASP A 126 -18.76 -0.15 -3.73
N LEU A 127 -18.56 -0.27 -5.05
CA LEU A 127 -19.16 -1.33 -5.87
C LEU A 127 -18.64 -2.71 -5.44
N TYR A 128 -17.34 -2.80 -5.14
CA TYR A 128 -16.69 -4.01 -4.64
C TYR A 128 -17.18 -4.42 -3.24
N LEU A 129 -17.25 -3.48 -2.29
CA LEU A 129 -17.73 -3.74 -0.93
C LEU A 129 -19.20 -4.14 -0.91
N LYS A 130 -20.05 -3.47 -1.70
CA LYS A 130 -21.48 -3.81 -1.86
C LYS A 130 -21.69 -5.16 -2.51
N GLY A 131 -20.83 -5.55 -3.46
CA GLY A 131 -20.86 -6.86 -4.11
C GLY A 131 -20.49 -8.03 -3.18
N ASN A 132 -19.60 -7.80 -2.20
CA ASN A 132 -19.03 -8.84 -1.34
C ASN A 132 -19.59 -8.86 0.11
N LYS A 133 -20.61 -8.05 0.44
CA LYS A 133 -21.31 -8.03 1.74
C LYS A 133 -20.37 -7.86 2.97
N ILE A 134 -19.35 -7.02 2.86
CA ILE A 134 -18.42 -6.76 3.96
C ILE A 134 -18.99 -5.66 4.89
N GLU A 135 -19.19 -5.95 6.17
CA GLU A 135 -19.73 -5.01 7.17
C GLU A 135 -18.70 -3.95 7.61
N SER A 136 -19.09 -2.67 7.55
CA SER A 136 -18.24 -1.49 7.80
C SER A 136 -18.08 -1.16 9.29
N GLY A 137 -17.58 -2.10 10.10
CA GLY A 137 -17.81 -2.07 11.56
C GLY A 137 -16.69 -2.46 12.50
N ARG A 138 -15.39 -2.26 12.19
CA ARG A 138 -14.31 -2.38 13.20
C ARG A 138 -13.31 -1.25 13.03
N GLN A 139 -12.74 -0.75 14.12
CA GLN A 139 -11.78 0.36 14.07
C GLN A 139 -10.75 0.13 12.95
N ASN A 140 -10.80 0.97 11.93
CA ASN A 140 -10.06 0.78 10.68
C ASN A 140 -8.56 0.89 10.94
N TYR A 141 -7.93 -0.25 11.21
CA TYR A 141 -6.53 -0.44 10.88
C TYR A 141 -6.41 -0.26 9.37
N SER A 142 -5.21 0.12 8.91
CA SER A 142 -4.93 -0.24 7.53
C SER A 142 -4.89 -1.76 7.50
N GLU A 143 -5.86 -2.40 6.86
CA GLU A 143 -6.05 -3.85 6.90
C GLU A 143 -4.76 -4.62 6.57
N VAL A 144 -3.89 -4.06 5.71
CA VAL A 144 -2.55 -4.58 5.43
C VAL A 144 -1.64 -4.66 6.67
N VAL A 145 -1.68 -3.69 7.58
CA VAL A 145 -0.88 -3.71 8.83
C VAL A 145 -1.34 -4.86 9.73
N GLY A 146 -2.65 -5.12 9.79
CA GLY A 146 -3.20 -6.29 10.47
C GLY A 146 -2.64 -7.58 9.90
N LEU A 147 -2.70 -7.74 8.57
CA LEU A 147 -2.15 -8.91 7.87
C LEU A 147 -0.65 -9.10 8.11
N LEU A 148 0.14 -8.01 8.10
CA LEU A 148 1.57 -8.04 8.39
C LEU A 148 1.87 -8.55 9.80
N ILE A 149 1.15 -8.05 10.81
CA ILE A 149 1.29 -8.48 12.20
C ILE A 149 0.87 -9.95 12.35
N SER A 150 -0.30 -10.32 11.83
CA SER A 150 -0.81 -11.70 11.89
C SER A 150 0.15 -12.70 11.25
N TYR A 151 0.73 -12.35 10.10
CA TYR A 151 1.72 -13.20 9.44
C TYR A 151 3.00 -13.35 10.27
N GLN A 152 3.47 -12.27 10.90
CA GLN A 152 4.66 -12.31 11.73
C GLN A 152 4.45 -13.15 13.00
N GLU A 153 3.27 -13.09 13.61
CA GLU A 153 2.93 -13.94 14.76
C GLU A 153 2.82 -15.41 14.37
N TRP A 154 2.16 -15.72 13.24
CA TRP A 154 2.10 -17.08 12.70
C TRP A 154 3.49 -17.67 12.45
N LYS A 155 4.42 -16.86 11.92
CA LYS A 155 5.84 -17.22 11.70
C LYS A 155 6.67 -17.47 12.95
N LYS A 156 6.24 -16.99 14.12
CA LYS A 156 6.92 -17.27 15.40
C LYS A 156 6.45 -18.59 15.99
N MET A 157 5.24 -19.00 15.65
CA MET A 157 4.59 -20.22 16.16
C MET A 157 4.93 -21.46 15.34
N ASN A 158 5.46 -21.30 14.12
CA ASN A 158 5.84 -22.37 13.19
C ASN A 158 7.25 -22.14 12.66
#